data_AF-A0AAV0WN19-F1
#
_entry.id   AF-A0AAV0WN19-F1
#
_cell.length_a   1.000
_cell.length_b   1.000
_cell.length_c   1.000
_cell.angle_alpha   90.00
_cell.angle_beta   90.00
_cell.angle_gamma   90.00
#
_symmetry.space_group_name_H-M   'P 1'
#
loop_
_entity.id
_entity.type
_entity.pdbx_description
1 polymer ?
#
loop_
_entity_poly.entity_id
_entity_poly.type
_entity_poly.pdbx_seq_one_letter_code
_entity_poly.pdbx_strand_id
1 'polypeptide(L)'
;MSNYCRKKSFYAGYLAKFMFTKHCRSHNLDPTTEFFKHAGILYHMDNTEHHTFINGDNGDGDEDSGEDDEDSGDNDDDSGDNDDDEEQDG
;
A
#
# COMPACT_ATOMS: atom_id res chain seq x y z
N MET A 1 4.84 33.65 6.19
CA MET A 1 5.49 32.42 5.70
C MET A 1 4.53 31.68 4.78
N SER A 2 4.92 31.43 3.53
CA SER A 2 4.15 30.56 2.63
C SER A 2 4.48 29.10 2.96
N ASN A 3 3.50 28.33 3.43
CA ASN A 3 3.64 26.91 3.67
C ASN A 3 3.88 26.18 2.33
N TYR A 4 5.10 25.73 2.08
CA TYR A 4 5.42 24.91 0.93
C TYR A 4 4.83 23.51 1.13
N CYS A 5 3.58 23.32 0.72
CA CYS A 5 2.99 21.98 0.62
C CYS A 5 3.57 21.31 -0.63
N ARG A 6 4.58 20.44 -0.46
CA ARG A 6 5.05 19.59 -1.56
C ARG A 6 3.90 18.68 -1.97
N LYS A 7 3.24 18.98 -3.09
CA LYS A 7 2.17 18.14 -3.66
C LYS A 7 2.78 16.78 -4.01
N LYS A 8 2.74 15.82 -3.08
CA LYS A 8 3.20 14.45 -3.31
C LYS A 8 2.37 13.89 -4.45
N SER A 9 2.99 13.72 -5.62
CA SER A 9 2.37 13.03 -6.74
C SER A 9 2.15 11.58 -6.33
N PHE A 10 0.92 11.24 -5.96
CA PHE A 10 0.55 9.86 -5.69
C PHE A 10 0.57 9.09 -7.01
N TYR A 11 1.49 8.14 -7.11
CA TYR A 11 1.61 7.30 -8.30
C TYR A 11 0.90 5.98 -8.03
N ALA A 12 -0.41 5.98 -8.24
CA ALA A 12 -1.29 4.83 -7.98
C ALA A 12 -0.76 3.52 -8.57
N GLY A 13 -0.13 3.59 -9.76
CA GLY A 13 0.48 2.43 -10.42
C GLY A 13 1.63 1.79 -9.64
N TYR A 14 2.44 2.57 -8.92
CA TYR A 14 3.53 2.01 -8.10
C TYR A 14 2.98 1.27 -6.89
N LEU A 15 1.98 1.83 -6.22
CA LEU A 15 1.33 1.16 -5.10
C LEU A 15 0.64 -0.13 -5.56
N ALA A 16 -0.08 -0.09 -6.69
CA ALA A 16 -0.73 -1.27 -7.26
C ALA A 16 0.29 -2.37 -7.60
N LYS A 17 1.40 -2.02 -8.26
CA LYS A 17 2.49 -2.97 -8.56
C LYS A 17 3.09 -3.57 -7.29
N PHE A 18 3.34 -2.75 -6.28
CA PHE A 18 3.90 -3.20 -5.01
C PHE A 18 2.96 -4.17 -4.29
N MET A 19 1.69 -3.82 -4.15
CA MET A 19 0.70 -4.67 -3.49
C MET A 19 0.50 -5.99 -4.25
N PHE A 20 0.42 -5.95 -5.58
CA PHE A 20 0.32 -7.13 -6.42
C PHE A 20 1.53 -8.07 -6.26
N THR A 21 2.75 -7.52 -6.37
CA THR A 21 3.97 -8.32 -6.22
C THR A 21 4.14 -8.87 -4.81
N LYS A 22 3.74 -8.12 -3.77
CA LYS A 22 3.72 -8.60 -2.38
C LYS A 22 2.78 -9.80 -2.23
N HIS A 23 1.58 -9.73 -2.80
CA HIS A 23 0.62 -10.82 -2.80
C HIS A 23 1.16 -12.07 -3.53
N CYS A 24 1.71 -11.92 -4.74
CA CYS A 24 2.30 -13.05 -5.45
C CYS A 24 3.40 -13.74 -4.64
N ARG A 25 4.24 -12.95 -3.95
CA ARG A 25 5.32 -13.49 -3.09
C ARG A 25 4.79 -14.23 -1.87
N SER A 26 3.72 -13.76 -1.22
CA SER A 26 3.16 -14.45 -0.04
C SER A 26 2.52 -15.80 -0.40
N HIS A 27 1.99 -15.93 -1.63
CA HIS A 27 1.36 -17.15 -2.11
C HIS A 27 2.28 -18.02 -3.00
N ASN A 28 3.58 -17.69 -3.10
CA ASN A 28 4.54 -18.40 -3.97
C ASN A 28 4.09 -18.48 -5.45
N LEU A 29 3.42 -17.45 -5.94
CA LEU A 29 2.95 -17.33 -7.33
C LEU A 29 3.96 -16.55 -8.18
N ASP A 30 4.06 -16.90 -9.46
CA ASP A 30 4.81 -16.09 -10.42
C ASP A 30 4.03 -14.81 -10.78
N PRO A 31 4.54 -13.60 -10.47
CA PRO A 31 3.83 -12.36 -10.73
C PRO A 31 3.53 -12.13 -12.21
N THR A 32 4.39 -12.63 -13.10
CA THR A 32 4.25 -12.44 -14.55
C THR A 32 3.06 -13.24 -15.08
N THR A 33 2.99 -14.51 -14.69
CA THR A 33 1.90 -15.42 -15.08
C THR A 33 0.55 -14.96 -14.56
N GLU A 34 0.44 -14.59 -13.28
CA GLU A 34 -0.83 -14.11 -12.71
C GLU A 34 -1.25 -12.77 -13.33
N PHE A 35 -0.30 -11.88 -13.64
CA PHE A 35 -0.62 -10.63 -14.34
C PHE A 35 -1.24 -10.91 -15.71
N PHE A 36 -0.64 -11.80 -16.51
CA PHE A 36 -1.19 -12.14 -17.83
C PHE A 36 -2.53 -12.86 -17.75
N LYS A 37 -2.76 -13.65 -16.72
CA LYS A 37 -4.06 -14.28 -16.47
C LYS A 37 -5.14 -13.23 -16.18
N HIS A 38 -4.86 -12.27 -15.28
CA HIS A 38 -5.78 -11.18 -15.00
C HIS A 38 -5.99 -10.25 -16.20
N ALA A 39 -4.92 -9.89 -16.91
CA ALA A 39 -5.01 -9.09 -18.12
C ALA A 39 -5.77 -9.83 -19.23
N GLY A 40 -5.52 -11.14 -19.38
CA GLY A 40 -6.22 -12.00 -20.32
C GLY A 40 -7.72 -11.99 -20.07
N ILE A 41 -8.17 -12.08 -18.82
CA ILE A 41 -9.59 -11.98 -18.45
C ILE A 41 -10.14 -10.58 -18.75
N LEU A 42 -9.41 -9.53 -18.35
CA LEU A 42 -9.85 -8.14 -18.46
C LEU A 42 -9.96 -7.65 -19.92
N TYR A 43 -9.08 -8.13 -20.80
CA TYR A 43 -9.00 -7.70 -22.19
C TYR A 43 -9.53 -8.74 -23.17
N HIS A 44 -10.13 -9.85 -22.71
CA HIS A 44 -10.81 -10.80 -23.59
C HIS A 44 -12.07 -10.16 -24.17
N MET A 45 -12.20 -10.12 -25.50
CA MET A 45 -13.33 -9.48 -26.19
C MET A 45 -14.69 -10.11 -25.86
N ASP A 46 -14.71 -11.37 -25.42
CA ASP A 46 -15.94 -12.11 -25.13
C ASP A 46 -16.37 -12.00 -23.65
N ASN A 47 -15.57 -11.37 -22.78
CA ASN A 47 -15.82 -11.29 -21.33
C ASN A 47 -16.70 -10.11 -20.87
N THR A 48 -17.43 -9.48 -21.79
CA THR A 48 -18.24 -8.29 -21.49
C THR A 48 -19.33 -8.53 -20.42
N GLU A 49 -19.67 -9.79 -20.11
CA GLU A 49 -20.83 -10.13 -19.27
C GLU A 49 -20.52 -10.83 -17.93
N HIS A 50 -19.27 -11.19 -17.61
CA HIS A 50 -18.95 -11.96 -16.38
C HIS A 50 -17.70 -11.44 -15.63
N HIS A 51 -17.77 -10.23 -15.09
CA HIS A 51 -16.81 -9.76 -14.08
C HIS A 51 -17.21 -10.25 -12.67
N THR A 52 -17.24 -11.56 -12.45
CA THR A 52 -17.10 -12.13 -11.11
C THR A 52 -15.62 -12.35 -10.86
N PHE A 53 -14.99 -11.45 -10.10
CA PHE A 53 -13.68 -11.72 -9.53
C PHE A 53 -13.82 -13.00 -8.70
N ILE A 54 -13.25 -14.11 -9.18
CA ILE A 54 -13.09 -15.30 -8.36
C ILE A 54 -12.11 -14.90 -7.25
N ASN A 55 -12.66 -14.49 -6.11
CA ASN A 55 -11.97 -14.61 -4.84
C ASN A 55 -11.58 -16.08 -4.75
N GLY A 56 -10.29 -16.37 -4.62
CA GLY A 56 -9.81 -17.72 -4.38
C GLY A 56 -10.39 -18.26 -3.08
N ASP A 57 -11.56 -18.86 -3.17
CA ASP A 57 -12.12 -19.79 -2.19
C ASP A 57 -11.35 -21.09 -2.31
N ASN A 58 -10.18 -21.13 -1.68
CA ASN A 58 -9.61 -22.36 -1.16
C ASN A 58 -9.67 -22.21 0.36
N GLY A 59 -10.77 -22.69 0.94
CA GLY A 59 -10.92 -22.78 2.38
C GLY A 59 -9.83 -23.64 3.00
N ASP A 60 -9.14 -23.07 3.98
CA ASP A 60 -8.74 -23.78 5.19
C ASP A 60 -9.06 -22.82 6.34
N GLY A 61 -9.96 -23.26 7.22
CA GLY A 61 -10.41 -22.49 8.36
C GLY A 61 -9.31 -22.37 9.39
N ASP A 62 -9.05 -21.14 9.84
CA ASP A 62 -8.47 -20.86 11.15
C ASP A 62 -9.32 -19.78 11.79
N GLU A 63 -10.29 -20.22 12.61
CA GLU A 63 -10.93 -19.40 13.61
C GLU A 63 -9.92 -19.25 14.76
N ASP A 64 -9.12 -18.17 14.76
CA ASP A 64 -8.44 -17.72 15.97
C ASP A 64 -8.89 -16.29 16.30
N SER A 65 -9.95 -16.24 17.10
CA SER A 65 -10.41 -15.03 17.77
C SER A 65 -9.43 -14.67 18.88
N GLY A 66 -8.34 -14.00 18.52
CA GLY A 66 -7.42 -13.35 19.46
C GLY A 66 -8.02 -12.01 19.92
N GLU A 67 -8.34 -11.95 21.20
CA GLU A 67 -8.93 -10.83 21.95
C GLU A 67 -8.00 -9.60 22.03
N ASP A 68 -8.61 -8.46 22.37
CA ASP A 68 -8.04 -7.13 22.63
C ASP A 68 -6.66 -7.10 23.33
N ASP A 69 -5.84 -6.12 22.95
CA ASP A 69 -5.11 -5.32 23.93
C ASP A 69 -5.04 -3.87 23.41
N GLU A 70 -5.90 -3.02 23.99
CA GLU A 70 -5.67 -1.58 24.04
C GLU A 70 -4.44 -1.33 24.94
N ASP A 71 -3.36 -0.76 24.39
CA ASP A 71 -2.39 -0.05 25.23
C ASP A 71 -2.16 1.38 24.75
N SER A 72 -2.41 2.24 25.72
CA SER A 72 -2.39 3.67 25.81
C SER A 72 -1.00 4.30 25.64
N GLY A 73 -0.98 5.46 24.97
CA GLY A 73 -0.18 6.64 25.30
C GLY A 73 1.35 6.52 25.37
N ASP A 74 2.05 7.37 24.62
CA ASP A 74 2.67 8.53 25.27
C ASP A 74 2.98 9.64 24.27
N ASN A 75 2.89 10.88 24.76
CA ASN A 75 3.34 12.07 24.07
C ASN A 75 4.86 12.16 24.21
N ASP A 76 5.59 12.38 23.12
CA ASP A 76 6.89 13.04 23.19
C ASP A 76 6.83 14.33 22.36
N ASP A 77 6.42 15.37 23.09
CA ASP A 77 6.86 16.75 22.92
C ASP A 77 8.40 16.75 22.98
N ASP A 78 9.07 17.04 21.85
CA ASP A 78 10.47 17.45 21.90
C ASP A 78 10.62 18.81 21.23
N SER A 79 10.46 19.81 22.10
CA SER A 79 11.34 20.96 22.30
C SER A 79 12.29 21.32 21.17
N GLY A 80 12.24 22.61 20.83
CA GLY A 80 13.02 23.21 19.76
C GLY A 80 14.54 23.14 19.94
N ASP A 81 15.20 23.23 18.80
CA ASP A 81 16.54 23.78 18.72
C ASP A 81 16.47 25.02 17.82
N ASN A 82 16.67 26.17 18.46
CA ASN A 82 16.95 27.44 17.80
C ASN A 82 18.46 27.48 17.59
N ASP A 83 18.92 27.19 16.37
CA ASP A 83 20.24 27.65 15.95
C ASP A 83 20.08 28.95 15.16
N ASP A 84 20.17 30.05 15.93
CA ASP A 84 20.62 31.35 15.44
C ASP A 84 22.01 31.17 14.82
N ASP A 85 22.11 31.29 13.49
CA ASP A 85 23.36 31.70 12.85
C ASP A 85 23.09 33.00 12.10
N GLU A 86 23.20 34.10 12.85
CA GLU A 86 23.51 35.40 12.29
C GLU A 86 24.95 35.36 11.73
N GLU A 87 25.08 35.18 10.42
CA GLU A 87 26.27 35.61 9.68
C GLU A 87 25.89 36.84 8.85
N GLN A 88 25.87 38.00 9.52
CA GLN A 88 26.30 39.25 8.91
C GLN A 88 27.83 39.21 8.85
N ASP A 89 28.43 39.32 7.65
CA ASP A 89 29.22 40.50 7.27
C ASP A 89 29.86 40.32 5.87
N GLY A 90 30.02 41.44 5.13
CA GLY A 90 30.99 41.56 4.03
C GLY A 90 30.44 41.86 2.64
#